data_AF-A0A7C5DKG6-F1
#
_entry.id   AF-A0A7C5DKG6-F1
#
_cell.length_a   1.000
_cell.length_b   1.000
_cell.length_c   1.000
_cell.angle_alpha   90.00
_cell.angle_beta   90.00
_cell.angle_gamma   90.00
#
_symmetry.space_group_name_H-M   'P 1'
#
loop_
_entity.id
_entity.type
_entity.pdbx_description
1 polymer ?
#
loop_
_entity_poly.entity_id
_entity_poly.type
_entity_poly.pdbx_seq_one_letter_code
_entity_poly.pdbx_strand_id
1 'polypeptide(L)'
;MESVVGGGWEIASGQPYLDVVTPQMFNASPIKLEINSFDQETGDISVTGTMYSPDEDIADAAIRFILIEDDIEEVYTHVVRDIIKDDFDLSGQGNTISYEKTFEIPPECILTNLRAVAFVQMTDHEIIQSTSNYLIPEYKVRAMVPFETTYFDLEYDPENENYLYTGDFFSIVNLGSEDDLTIDLIIDDAPDSWYFTYSDEEFDYENSTNFSLLFEDYKNFRINIMPDSYGSADYHFEITSANSDYVFNIPFTYMNVETDIENELLQANTHFVQNFPNPFQNSTTISFSCHKETENTEISIYNSKGQKIKTFANLQINKSPNQQITWDGKDENGKQVSPGIYLYKLSGENTRIIKKMILLK
;
A
#
# COMPACT_ATOMS: atom_id res chain seq x y z
N MET A 1 22.38 27.92 -3.51
CA MET A 1 21.21 27.05 -3.31
C MET A 1 20.11 27.60 -4.18
N GLU A 2 20.08 27.16 -5.43
CA GLU A 2 19.03 27.56 -6.36
C GLU A 2 17.76 26.82 -5.96
N SER A 3 16.75 27.59 -5.55
CA SER A 3 15.40 27.08 -5.36
C SER A 3 14.86 26.63 -6.71
N VAL A 4 14.66 25.34 -6.90
CA VAL A 4 13.83 24.84 -7.99
C VAL A 4 12.44 25.42 -7.78
N VAL A 5 11.89 26.08 -8.81
CA VAL A 5 10.53 26.64 -8.77
C VAL A 5 9.55 25.49 -8.51
N GLY A 6 8.93 25.48 -7.32
CA GLY A 6 8.03 24.41 -6.85
C GLY A 6 8.60 23.51 -5.73
N GLY A 7 9.89 23.62 -5.39
CA GLY A 7 10.53 22.81 -4.36
C GLY A 7 10.63 23.54 -3.01
N GLY A 8 9.70 23.26 -2.09
CA GLY A 8 9.97 23.43 -0.66
C GLY A 8 10.98 22.37 -0.18
N TRP A 9 11.66 22.60 0.95
CA TRP A 9 12.64 21.65 1.50
C TRP A 9 12.06 20.23 1.68
N GLU A 10 10.82 20.13 2.15
CA GLU A 10 10.09 18.87 2.33
C GLU A 10 9.65 18.21 1.01
N ILE A 11 9.39 19.01 -0.04
CA ILE A 11 9.01 18.49 -1.38
C ILE A 11 10.26 17.96 -2.10
N ALA A 12 11.41 18.60 -1.88
CA ALA A 12 12.69 18.16 -2.41
C ALA A 12 13.23 16.88 -1.74
N SER A 13 12.91 16.65 -0.46
CA SER A 13 13.28 15.40 0.22
C SER A 13 12.42 14.21 -0.18
N GLY A 14 11.25 14.44 -0.78
CA GLY A 14 10.28 13.39 -1.11
C GLY A 14 9.63 12.73 0.11
N GLN A 15 9.90 13.18 1.34
CA GLN A 15 9.41 12.54 2.56
C GLN A 15 7.87 12.42 2.60
N PRO A 16 7.08 13.47 2.26
CA PRO A 16 5.63 13.34 2.22
C PRO A 16 5.13 12.31 1.19
N TYR A 17 5.91 12.03 0.15
CA TYR A 17 5.61 11.00 -0.84
C TYR A 17 5.99 9.60 -0.33
N LEU A 18 7.14 9.48 0.33
CA LEU A 18 7.57 8.23 0.97
C LEU A 18 6.54 7.76 2.01
N ASP A 19 6.03 8.67 2.84
CA ASP A 19 5.01 8.33 3.85
C ASP A 19 3.71 7.76 3.24
N VAL A 20 3.41 8.12 1.98
CA VAL A 20 2.23 7.63 1.23
C VAL A 20 2.53 6.33 0.50
N VAL A 21 3.74 6.18 -0.06
CA VAL A 21 4.10 5.04 -0.93
C VAL A 21 4.68 3.87 -0.16
N THR A 22 5.38 4.10 0.95
CA THR A 22 5.98 3.03 1.76
C THR A 22 4.95 1.97 2.18
N PRO A 23 3.72 2.30 2.63
CA PRO A 23 2.72 1.29 2.90
C PRO A 23 2.30 0.47 1.67
N GLN A 24 2.36 1.06 0.47
CA GLN A 24 2.01 0.38 -0.78
C GLN A 24 3.10 -0.59 -1.26
N MET A 25 4.32 -0.52 -0.71
CA MET A 25 5.41 -1.46 -1.05
C MET A 25 5.11 -2.91 -0.68
N PHE A 26 4.12 -3.14 0.19
CA PHE A 26 3.71 -4.46 0.65
C PHE A 26 2.55 -5.05 -0.15
N ASN A 27 1.88 -4.23 -0.98
CA ASN A 27 0.78 -4.71 -1.80
C ASN A 27 1.26 -5.81 -2.74
N ALA A 28 0.47 -6.87 -2.87
CA ALA A 28 0.71 -7.86 -3.90
C ALA A 28 0.63 -7.20 -5.28
N SER A 29 1.59 -7.56 -6.14
CA SER A 29 1.58 -7.20 -7.54
C SER A 29 1.16 -8.41 -8.37
N PRO A 30 0.24 -8.27 -9.34
CA PRO A 30 -0.13 -9.36 -10.24
C PRO A 30 1.00 -9.75 -11.20
N ILE A 31 2.03 -8.89 -11.34
CA ILE A 31 3.18 -9.09 -12.20
C ILE A 31 4.52 -9.02 -11.46
N LYS A 32 5.52 -9.67 -12.05
CA LYS A 32 6.95 -9.46 -11.74
C LYS A 32 7.58 -8.62 -12.84
N LEU A 33 8.43 -7.66 -12.48
CA LEU A 33 9.18 -6.84 -13.43
C LEU A 33 10.68 -6.99 -13.17
N GLU A 34 11.47 -7.23 -14.21
CA GLU A 34 12.90 -7.52 -14.10
C GLU A 34 13.67 -6.72 -15.16
N ILE A 35 14.70 -5.97 -14.75
CA ILE A 35 15.71 -5.45 -15.67
C ILE A 35 16.71 -6.58 -15.92
N ASN A 36 16.70 -7.14 -17.13
CA ASN A 36 17.59 -8.23 -17.52
C ASN A 36 19.01 -7.72 -17.75
N SER A 37 19.14 -6.51 -18.31
CA SER A 37 20.42 -5.85 -18.57
C SER A 37 20.25 -4.33 -18.68
N PHE A 38 21.30 -3.60 -18.31
CA PHE A 38 21.45 -2.17 -18.56
C PHE A 38 22.91 -1.85 -18.85
N ASP A 39 23.18 -1.27 -20.01
CA ASP A 39 24.51 -0.81 -20.43
C ASP A 39 24.63 0.70 -20.19
N GLN A 40 25.53 1.08 -19.28
CA GLN A 40 25.74 2.48 -18.91
C GLN A 40 26.49 3.29 -19.98
N GLU A 41 27.16 2.65 -20.94
CA GLU A 41 27.87 3.35 -22.02
C GLU A 41 26.94 3.63 -23.20
N THR A 42 26.11 2.65 -23.59
CA THR A 42 25.21 2.79 -24.74
C THR A 42 23.83 3.31 -24.36
N GLY A 43 23.42 3.13 -23.10
CA GLY A 43 22.07 3.43 -22.63
C GLY A 43 21.06 2.32 -22.94
N ASP A 44 21.50 1.19 -23.48
CA ASP A 44 20.62 0.07 -23.81
C ASP A 44 20.10 -0.61 -22.54
N ILE A 45 18.80 -0.89 -22.51
CA ILE A 45 18.11 -1.56 -21.41
C ILE A 45 17.15 -2.63 -21.92
N SER A 46 17.19 -3.79 -21.27
CA SER A 46 16.26 -4.89 -21.47
C SER A 46 15.42 -5.12 -20.22
N VAL A 47 14.10 -5.17 -20.37
CA VAL A 47 13.17 -5.40 -19.25
C VAL A 47 12.14 -6.46 -19.61
N THR A 48 11.87 -7.38 -18.69
CA THR A 48 10.81 -8.38 -18.80
C THR A 48 9.73 -8.16 -17.75
N GLY A 49 8.47 -8.20 -18.16
CA GLY A 49 7.30 -8.35 -17.30
C GLY A 49 6.74 -9.76 -17.40
N THR A 50 6.41 -10.37 -16.26
CA THR A 50 5.82 -11.72 -16.17
C THR A 50 4.53 -11.67 -15.38
N MET A 51 3.45 -12.24 -15.90
CA MET A 51 2.17 -12.35 -15.19
C MET A 51 2.23 -13.50 -14.19
N TYR A 52 1.92 -13.22 -12.94
CA TYR A 52 1.81 -14.20 -11.86
C TYR A 52 0.37 -14.45 -11.44
N SER A 53 -0.50 -13.44 -11.53
CA SER A 53 -1.92 -13.59 -11.22
C SER A 53 -2.62 -14.46 -12.27
N PRO A 54 -3.40 -15.48 -11.86
CA PRO A 54 -4.24 -16.26 -12.75
C PRO A 54 -5.56 -15.56 -13.12
N ASP A 55 -5.97 -14.57 -12.32
CA ASP A 55 -7.32 -14.00 -12.37
C ASP A 55 -7.34 -12.52 -12.80
N GLU A 56 -6.17 -11.89 -12.94
CA GLU A 56 -6.05 -10.48 -13.33
C GLU A 56 -5.50 -10.30 -14.75
N ASP A 57 -6.01 -9.26 -15.41
CA ASP A 57 -5.52 -8.78 -16.70
C ASP A 57 -5.11 -7.32 -16.56
N ILE A 58 -3.90 -6.99 -17.00
CA ILE A 58 -3.42 -5.61 -17.09
C ILE A 58 -3.70 -5.12 -18.51
N ALA A 59 -4.53 -4.10 -18.61
CA ALA A 59 -4.91 -3.47 -19.87
C ALA A 59 -4.82 -1.94 -19.77
N ASP A 60 -4.48 -1.30 -20.89
CA ASP A 60 -4.33 0.15 -21.03
C ASP A 60 -3.29 0.76 -20.06
N ALA A 61 -2.36 -0.07 -19.58
CA ALA A 61 -1.28 0.40 -18.72
C ALA A 61 -0.09 0.91 -19.55
N ALA A 62 0.81 1.62 -18.88
CA ALA A 62 2.05 2.07 -19.49
C ALA A 62 3.25 1.58 -18.69
N ILE A 63 4.27 1.08 -19.38
CA ILE A 63 5.58 0.88 -18.78
C ILE A 63 6.42 2.14 -19.00
N ARG A 64 7.11 2.56 -17.94
CA ARG A 64 8.03 3.70 -17.96
C ARG A 64 9.42 3.22 -17.58
N PHE A 65 10.41 3.68 -18.33
CA PHE A 65 11.83 3.47 -18.08
C PHE A 65 12.41 4.83 -17.72
N ILE A 66 13.10 4.91 -16.60
CA ILE A 66 13.73 6.14 -16.12
C ILE A 66 15.23 5.90 -16.02
N LEU A 67 16.00 6.75 -16.71
CA LEU A 67 17.43 6.89 -16.49
C LEU A 67 17.63 7.87 -15.33
N ILE A 68 18.38 7.43 -14.34
CA ILE A 68 18.69 8.16 -13.12
C ILE A 68 20.19 8.30 -12.99
N GLU A 69 20.67 9.41 -12.46
CA GLU A 69 22.06 9.61 -12.07
C GLU A 69 22.15 9.94 -10.58
N ASP A 70 23.03 9.20 -9.89
CA ASP A 70 23.35 9.38 -8.48
C ASP A 70 24.62 10.22 -8.25
N ASP A 71 24.79 10.69 -7.01
CA ASP A 71 26.01 11.32 -6.52
C ASP A 71 26.56 12.46 -7.39
N ILE A 72 25.68 13.24 -8.02
CA ILE A 72 26.08 14.44 -8.76
C ILE A 72 26.57 15.47 -7.75
N GLU A 73 27.84 15.85 -7.91
CA GLU A 73 28.55 16.74 -6.97
C GLU A 73 28.47 16.27 -5.50
N GLU A 74 28.32 14.96 -5.26
CA GLU A 74 28.19 14.34 -3.92
C GLU A 74 26.97 14.81 -3.10
N VAL A 75 26.00 15.49 -3.72
CA VAL A 75 24.83 16.05 -3.02
C VAL A 75 23.50 15.63 -3.64
N TYR A 76 23.45 15.46 -4.97
CA TYR A 76 22.20 15.13 -5.65
C TYR A 76 22.21 13.68 -6.10
N THR A 77 21.32 12.88 -5.50
CA THR A 77 21.05 11.49 -5.85
C THR A 77 19.64 11.38 -6.44
N HIS A 78 19.40 10.34 -7.23
CA HIS A 78 18.15 10.05 -7.90
C HIS A 78 17.72 11.10 -8.94
N VAL A 79 18.68 11.76 -9.60
CA VAL A 79 18.36 12.79 -10.60
C VAL A 79 17.94 12.15 -11.91
N VAL A 80 16.71 12.40 -12.33
CA VAL A 80 16.18 11.90 -13.61
C VAL A 80 16.91 12.57 -14.78
N ARG A 81 17.42 11.76 -15.71
CA ARG A 81 18.11 12.20 -16.93
C ARG A 81 17.30 11.98 -18.19
N ASP A 82 16.59 10.87 -18.28
CA ASP A 82 15.76 10.53 -19.43
C ASP A 82 14.56 9.68 -19.00
N ILE A 83 13.46 9.75 -19.74
CA ILE A 83 12.25 8.97 -19.50
C ILE A 83 11.72 8.44 -20.83
N ILE A 84 11.65 7.13 -20.94
CA ILE A 84 11.00 6.44 -22.05
C ILE A 84 9.67 5.87 -21.58
N LYS A 85 8.65 5.95 -22.42
CA LYS A 85 7.34 5.33 -22.19
C LYS A 85 7.06 4.32 -23.29
N ASP A 86 6.43 3.21 -22.93
CA ASP A 86 5.77 2.31 -23.86
C ASP A 86 4.41 1.86 -23.29
N ASP A 87 3.58 1.27 -24.15
CA ASP A 87 2.33 0.65 -23.73
C ASP A 87 2.62 -0.70 -23.05
N PHE A 88 1.79 -1.09 -22.10
CA PHE A 88 1.93 -2.35 -21.36
C PHE A 88 0.57 -3.02 -21.21
N ASP A 89 0.38 -4.12 -21.92
CA ASP A 89 -0.78 -5.00 -21.78
C ASP A 89 -0.27 -6.42 -21.53
N LEU A 90 -0.73 -7.06 -20.46
CA LEU A 90 -0.32 -8.41 -20.10
C LEU A 90 -1.46 -9.14 -19.40
N SER A 91 -1.74 -10.36 -19.86
CA SER A 91 -2.84 -11.21 -19.40
C SER A 91 -2.39 -12.66 -19.35
N GLY A 92 -2.92 -13.45 -18.42
CA GLY A 92 -2.70 -14.90 -18.32
C GLY A 92 -1.42 -15.29 -17.60
N GLN A 93 -1.56 -16.05 -16.51
CA GLN A 93 -0.46 -16.52 -15.67
C GLN A 93 0.66 -17.20 -16.47
N GLY A 94 1.90 -16.82 -16.16
CA GLY A 94 3.12 -17.31 -16.79
C GLY A 94 3.48 -16.62 -18.10
N ASN A 95 2.59 -15.81 -18.69
CA ASN A 95 2.92 -15.06 -19.90
C ASN A 95 3.92 -13.95 -19.59
N THR A 96 4.75 -13.64 -20.59
CA THR A 96 5.77 -12.60 -20.49
C THR A 96 5.67 -11.60 -21.63
N ILE A 97 6.14 -10.39 -21.36
CA ILE A 97 6.36 -9.33 -22.33
C ILE A 97 7.75 -8.74 -22.09
N SER A 98 8.50 -8.48 -23.17
CA SER A 98 9.87 -7.96 -23.08
C SER A 98 10.04 -6.70 -23.90
N TYR A 99 10.86 -5.79 -23.40
CA TYR A 99 11.16 -4.51 -24.01
C TYR A 99 12.67 -4.33 -24.14
N GLU A 100 13.08 -3.85 -25.30
CA GLU A 100 14.43 -3.35 -25.56
C GLU A 100 14.31 -1.86 -25.86
N LYS A 101 14.97 -1.03 -25.07
CA LYS A 101 14.99 0.43 -25.20
C LYS A 101 16.43 0.94 -25.11
N THR A 102 16.61 2.18 -25.52
CA THR A 102 17.91 2.87 -25.44
C THR A 102 17.65 4.28 -24.94
N PHE A 103 18.23 4.62 -23.79
CA PHE A 103 18.20 5.98 -23.26
C PHE A 103 19.13 6.91 -24.04
N GLU A 104 18.76 8.17 -24.13
CA GLU A 104 19.70 9.21 -24.55
C GLU A 104 20.54 9.61 -23.34
N ILE A 105 21.84 9.27 -23.35
CA ILE A 105 22.77 9.62 -22.26
C ILE A 105 23.39 11.00 -22.53
N PRO A 106 23.14 12.01 -21.67
CA PRO A 106 23.81 13.30 -21.77
C PRO A 106 25.33 13.17 -21.61
N PRO A 107 26.15 13.88 -22.41
CA PRO A 107 27.62 13.79 -22.35
C PRO A 107 28.24 14.14 -20.99
N GLU A 108 27.54 14.93 -20.18
CA GLU A 108 27.96 15.35 -18.84
C GLU A 108 27.76 14.30 -17.74
N CYS A 109 27.04 13.21 -18.03
CA CYS A 109 26.75 12.18 -17.04
C CYS A 109 27.99 11.37 -16.64
N ILE A 110 28.07 11.02 -15.37
CA ILE A 110 29.06 10.10 -14.83
C ILE A 110 28.50 8.67 -14.99
N LEU A 111 29.02 7.93 -15.97
CA LEU A 111 28.46 6.63 -16.36
C LEU A 111 28.32 5.63 -15.20
N THR A 112 29.29 5.58 -14.28
CA THR A 112 29.25 4.69 -13.11
C THR A 112 28.11 4.99 -12.14
N ASN A 113 27.59 6.21 -12.20
CA ASN A 113 26.51 6.69 -11.34
C ASN A 113 25.14 6.54 -12.01
N LEU A 114 25.09 6.07 -13.26
CA LEU A 114 23.83 5.85 -13.96
C LEU A 114 23.12 4.62 -13.41
N ARG A 115 21.81 4.76 -13.21
CA ARG A 115 20.89 3.72 -12.77
C ARG A 115 19.68 3.73 -13.67
N ALA A 116 19.06 2.57 -13.79
CA ALA A 116 17.84 2.38 -14.54
C ALA A 116 16.74 1.90 -13.59
N VAL A 117 15.57 2.50 -13.75
CA VAL A 117 14.33 2.09 -13.08
C VAL A 117 13.29 1.80 -14.15
N ALA A 118 12.50 0.76 -13.96
CA ALA A 118 11.33 0.50 -14.78
C ALA A 118 10.11 0.28 -13.87
N PHE A 119 8.96 0.79 -14.26
CA PHE A 119 7.71 0.54 -13.54
C PHE A 119 6.50 0.55 -14.47
N VAL A 120 5.46 -0.17 -14.06
CA VAL A 120 4.18 -0.22 -14.76
C VAL A 120 3.17 0.64 -14.02
N GLN A 121 2.50 1.52 -14.77
CA GLN A 121 1.54 2.49 -14.26
C GLN A 121 0.17 2.32 -14.94
N MET A 122 -0.88 2.22 -14.14
CA MET A 122 -2.28 2.15 -14.58
C MET A 122 -2.82 3.52 -15.00
N THR A 123 -3.99 3.55 -15.63
CA THR A 123 -4.60 4.80 -16.13
C THR A 123 -5.02 5.78 -15.04
N ASP A 124 -5.25 5.29 -13.82
CA ASP A 124 -5.52 6.08 -12.61
C ASP A 124 -4.25 6.55 -11.88
N HIS A 125 -3.08 6.31 -12.51
CA HIS A 125 -1.74 6.63 -12.03
C HIS A 125 -1.18 5.72 -10.92
N GLU A 126 -1.87 4.65 -10.54
CA GLU A 126 -1.33 3.62 -9.66
C GLU A 126 -0.09 2.95 -10.28
N ILE A 127 0.97 2.77 -9.49
CA ILE A 127 2.15 2.00 -9.90
C ILE A 127 2.01 0.60 -9.30
N ILE A 128 1.75 -0.40 -10.15
CA ILE A 128 1.48 -1.77 -9.69
C ILE A 128 2.76 -2.58 -9.47
N GLN A 129 3.85 -2.23 -10.14
CA GLN A 129 5.14 -2.89 -9.96
C GLN A 129 6.28 -1.98 -10.41
N SER A 130 7.42 -2.09 -9.73
CA SER A 130 8.65 -1.40 -10.11
C SER A 130 9.88 -2.28 -9.91
N THR A 131 10.94 -1.97 -10.65
CA THR A 131 12.23 -2.65 -10.56
C THR A 131 13.35 -1.67 -10.88
N SER A 132 14.57 -2.02 -10.48
CA SER A 132 15.75 -1.18 -10.73
C SER A 132 17.01 -2.04 -10.84
N ASN A 133 18.06 -1.50 -11.45
CA ASN A 133 19.36 -2.17 -11.52
C ASN A 133 20.28 -1.83 -10.33
N TYR A 134 19.76 -1.21 -9.26
CA TYR A 134 20.52 -1.05 -8.03
C TYR A 134 20.98 -2.43 -7.54
N LEU A 135 22.23 -2.50 -7.06
CA LEU A 135 22.75 -3.71 -6.45
C LEU A 135 21.84 -4.09 -5.29
N ILE A 136 21.33 -5.33 -5.34
CA ILE A 136 20.65 -5.93 -4.21
C ILE A 136 21.70 -6.10 -3.10
N PRO A 137 21.46 -5.55 -1.89
CA PRO A 137 22.32 -5.83 -0.75
C PRO A 137 22.53 -7.33 -0.57
N GLU A 138 23.71 -7.71 -0.09
CA GLU A 138 24.08 -9.12 0.15
C GLU A 138 23.04 -9.85 1.01
N TYR A 139 22.49 -9.16 2.01
CA TYR A 139 21.41 -9.64 2.87
C TYR A 139 20.16 -8.81 2.60
N LYS A 140 19.11 -9.44 2.06
CA LYS A 140 17.88 -8.72 1.67
C LYS A 140 16.65 -9.56 1.93
N VAL A 141 15.72 -9.02 2.71
CA VAL A 141 14.37 -9.59 2.85
C VAL A 141 13.33 -8.74 2.11
N ARG A 142 12.22 -9.37 1.74
CA ARG A 142 10.96 -8.71 1.36
C ARG A 142 9.81 -9.36 2.11
N ALA A 143 8.70 -8.65 2.19
CA ALA A 143 7.43 -9.23 2.58
C ALA A 143 6.49 -9.35 1.40
N MET A 144 5.66 -10.39 1.41
CA MET A 144 4.53 -10.57 0.52
C MET A 144 3.27 -10.56 1.37
N VAL A 145 2.44 -9.53 1.20
CA VAL A 145 1.18 -9.36 1.92
C VAL A 145 0.05 -9.40 0.88
N PRO A 146 -0.57 -10.58 0.64
CA PRO A 146 -1.57 -10.75 -0.43
C PRO A 146 -2.95 -10.20 -0.07
N PHE A 147 -3.01 -9.22 0.82
CA PHE A 147 -4.23 -8.62 1.36
C PHE A 147 -3.94 -7.20 1.85
N GLU A 148 -5.01 -6.46 2.16
CA GLU A 148 -4.92 -5.11 2.71
C GLU A 148 -4.30 -5.13 4.12
N THR A 149 -3.30 -4.29 4.39
CA THR A 149 -2.69 -4.17 5.71
C THR A 149 -3.58 -3.47 6.73
N THR A 150 -4.74 -2.96 6.32
CA THR A 150 -5.77 -2.39 7.18
C THR A 150 -6.97 -3.32 7.28
N TYR A 151 -7.21 -3.86 8.46
CA TYR A 151 -8.27 -4.81 8.76
C TYR A 151 -9.43 -4.14 9.52
N PHE A 152 -10.64 -4.43 9.05
CA PHE A 152 -11.88 -4.05 9.71
C PHE A 152 -12.59 -5.31 10.18
N ASP A 153 -12.53 -5.55 11.48
CA ASP A 153 -13.22 -6.64 12.14
C ASP A 153 -14.66 -6.22 12.49
N LEU A 154 -15.59 -6.72 11.69
CA LEU A 154 -17.03 -6.53 11.85
C LEU A 154 -17.68 -7.66 12.65
N GLU A 155 -16.92 -8.67 13.05
CA GLU A 155 -17.38 -9.86 13.78
C GLU A 155 -17.10 -9.74 15.28
N TYR A 156 -16.29 -8.77 15.69
CA TYR A 156 -15.98 -8.52 17.10
C TYR A 156 -17.24 -8.27 17.94
N ASP A 157 -17.37 -9.09 18.98
CA ASP A 157 -18.41 -9.01 20.00
C ASP A 157 -17.77 -8.81 21.38
N PRO A 158 -17.94 -7.65 22.03
CA PRO A 158 -17.37 -7.39 23.36
C PRO A 158 -17.98 -8.25 24.47
N GLU A 159 -19.13 -8.91 24.23
CA GLU A 159 -19.70 -9.87 25.19
C GLU A 159 -18.98 -11.24 25.15
N ASN A 160 -18.21 -11.52 24.09
CA ASN A 160 -17.44 -12.75 23.95
C ASN A 160 -16.05 -12.63 24.58
N GLU A 161 -15.91 -13.04 25.85
CA GLU A 161 -14.64 -13.02 26.60
C GLU A 161 -13.50 -13.86 25.97
N ASN A 162 -13.81 -14.77 25.03
CA ASN A 162 -12.81 -15.59 24.33
C ASN A 162 -12.67 -15.20 22.85
N TYR A 163 -13.08 -14.00 22.48
CA TYR A 163 -12.92 -13.53 21.11
C TYR A 163 -11.43 -13.45 20.75
N LEU A 164 -11.08 -14.07 19.63
CA LEU A 164 -9.75 -14.03 19.05
C LEU A 164 -9.90 -13.72 17.56
N TYR A 165 -9.36 -12.57 17.16
CA TYR A 165 -9.13 -12.27 15.77
C TYR A 165 -7.82 -12.93 15.32
N THR A 166 -7.86 -13.66 14.22
CA THR A 166 -6.67 -14.22 13.57
C THR A 166 -6.59 -13.68 12.15
N GLY A 167 -5.49 -13.03 11.83
CA GLY A 167 -5.25 -12.47 10.50
C GLY A 167 -4.83 -13.51 9.47
N ASP A 168 -4.72 -13.06 8.23
CA ASP A 168 -4.21 -13.87 7.12
C ASP A 168 -2.68 -14.01 7.18
N PHE A 169 -2.16 -15.07 6.55
CA PHE A 169 -0.72 -15.30 6.47
C PHE A 169 -0.05 -14.36 5.46
N PHE A 170 0.93 -13.59 5.93
CA PHE A 170 1.92 -12.93 5.06
C PHE A 170 3.23 -13.70 5.09
N SER A 171 4.08 -13.49 4.08
CA SER A 171 5.36 -14.21 3.96
C SER A 171 6.54 -13.25 4.06
N ILE A 172 7.58 -13.65 4.78
CA ILE A 172 8.93 -13.07 4.68
C ILE A 172 9.72 -13.92 3.70
N VAL A 173 10.30 -13.30 2.67
CA VAL A 173 11.07 -13.95 1.61
C VAL A 173 12.50 -13.44 1.64
N ASN A 174 13.48 -14.34 1.67
CA ASN A 174 14.88 -13.96 1.54
C ASN A 174 15.29 -13.88 0.06
N LEU A 175 15.80 -12.73 -0.35
CA LEU A 175 16.29 -12.44 -1.71
C LEU A 175 17.81 -12.21 -1.73
N GLY A 176 18.50 -12.42 -0.62
CA GLY A 176 19.96 -12.33 -0.49
C GLY A 176 20.60 -13.67 -0.10
N SER A 177 21.82 -13.60 0.39
CA SER A 177 22.52 -14.72 1.01
C SER A 177 21.72 -15.32 2.18
N GLU A 178 22.01 -16.59 2.51
CA GLU A 178 21.46 -17.25 3.70
C GLU A 178 21.68 -16.38 4.94
N ASP A 179 20.63 -16.20 5.73
CA ASP A 179 20.64 -15.29 6.88
C ASP A 179 19.82 -15.81 8.06
N ASP A 180 20.25 -15.43 9.26
CA ASP A 180 19.53 -15.64 10.51
C ASP A 180 18.78 -14.35 10.85
N LEU A 181 17.45 -14.43 10.81
CA LEU A 181 16.54 -13.30 10.97
C LEU A 181 15.86 -13.36 12.33
N THR A 182 15.59 -12.19 12.89
CA THR A 182 14.70 -12.01 14.04
C THR A 182 13.44 -11.29 13.57
N ILE A 183 12.26 -11.76 13.98
CA ILE A 183 10.99 -11.05 13.81
C ILE A 183 10.41 -10.70 15.17
N ASP A 184 10.11 -9.42 15.33
CA ASP A 184 9.52 -8.83 16.53
C ASP A 184 8.15 -8.25 16.19
N LEU A 185 7.16 -8.45 17.07
CA LEU A 185 5.87 -7.77 17.01
C LEU A 185 5.94 -6.49 17.86
N ILE A 186 5.78 -5.33 17.23
CA ILE A 186 5.80 -4.03 17.89
C ILE A 186 4.40 -3.42 17.85
N ILE A 187 3.85 -3.09 19.02
CA ILE A 187 2.55 -2.42 19.14
C ILE A 187 2.81 -0.91 19.22
N ASP A 188 2.39 -0.17 18.20
CA ASP A 188 2.65 1.27 18.08
C ASP A 188 1.62 2.11 18.83
N ASP A 189 0.33 1.78 18.66
CA ASP A 189 -0.79 2.41 19.34
C ASP A 189 -1.94 1.39 19.47
N ALA A 190 -2.41 1.13 20.69
CA ALA A 190 -3.55 0.25 20.94
C ALA A 190 -4.12 0.51 22.35
N PRO A 191 -5.37 0.12 22.63
CA PRO A 191 -5.86 0.07 24.01
C PRO A 191 -4.99 -0.85 24.88
N ASP A 192 -4.60 -0.39 26.07
CA ASP A 192 -3.69 -1.09 27.00
C ASP A 192 -4.15 -2.51 27.38
N SER A 193 -5.46 -2.77 27.28
CA SER A 193 -6.08 -4.02 27.69
C SER A 193 -6.15 -5.07 26.57
N TRP A 194 -5.85 -4.68 25.33
CA TRP A 194 -5.79 -5.62 24.22
C TRP A 194 -4.54 -6.48 24.31
N TYR A 195 -4.70 -7.75 23.95
CA TYR A 195 -3.61 -8.71 23.94
C TYR A 195 -3.26 -9.13 22.52
N PHE A 196 -1.96 -9.15 22.21
CA PHE A 196 -1.46 -9.43 20.87
C PHE A 196 -0.44 -10.55 20.93
N THR A 197 -0.57 -11.49 20.00
CA THR A 197 0.42 -12.50 19.69
C THR A 197 0.52 -12.65 18.18
N TYR A 198 1.47 -13.43 17.70
CA TYR A 198 1.53 -13.82 16.30
C TYR A 198 1.90 -15.29 16.22
N SER A 199 1.67 -15.91 15.07
CA SER A 199 1.99 -17.33 14.88
C SER A 199 2.62 -17.56 13.52
N ASP A 200 3.39 -18.63 13.41
CA ASP A 200 3.63 -19.29 12.12
C ASP A 200 2.67 -20.48 11.97
N GLU A 201 3.00 -21.43 11.08
CA GLU A 201 2.19 -22.63 10.86
C GLU A 201 2.32 -23.66 12.00
N GLU A 202 3.32 -23.54 12.86
CA GLU A 202 3.68 -24.54 13.88
C GLU A 202 3.57 -24.02 15.32
N PHE A 203 3.82 -22.73 15.55
CA PHE A 203 4.00 -22.14 16.88
C PHE A 203 3.35 -20.76 17.00
N ASP A 204 2.87 -20.47 18.22
CA ASP A 204 2.45 -19.14 18.66
C ASP A 204 3.59 -18.43 19.42
N TYR A 205 3.69 -17.12 19.24
CA TYR A 205 4.75 -16.27 19.74
C TYR A 205 4.16 -15.02 20.41
N GLU A 206 4.69 -14.67 21.58
CA GLU A 206 4.25 -13.48 22.33
C GLU A 206 5.14 -12.25 22.10
N ASN A 207 6.38 -12.43 21.63
CA ASN A 207 7.35 -11.33 21.53
C ASN A 207 8.21 -11.43 20.26
N SER A 208 9.30 -12.17 20.36
CA SER A 208 10.36 -12.24 19.36
C SER A 208 10.67 -13.68 19.05
N THR A 209 10.99 -13.98 17.80
CA THR A 209 11.48 -15.30 17.41
C THR A 209 12.55 -15.19 16.33
N ASN A 210 13.46 -16.16 16.34
CA ASN A 210 14.54 -16.27 15.35
C ASN A 210 14.23 -17.40 14.36
N PHE A 211 14.59 -17.19 13.11
CA PHE A 211 14.45 -18.16 12.03
C PHE A 211 15.50 -17.91 10.96
N SER A 212 15.87 -18.97 10.24
CA SER A 212 16.87 -18.90 9.18
C SER A 212 16.19 -19.09 7.83
N LEU A 213 16.61 -18.34 6.80
CA LEU A 213 16.12 -18.49 5.43
C LEU A 213 17.29 -18.63 4.46
N LEU A 214 17.26 -19.64 3.59
CA LEU A 214 18.15 -19.72 2.43
C LEU A 214 17.70 -18.71 1.35
N PHE A 215 18.52 -18.54 0.31
CA PHE A 215 18.14 -17.74 -0.85
C PHE A 215 16.85 -18.29 -1.49
N GLU A 216 15.88 -17.40 -1.72
CA GLU A 216 14.52 -17.69 -2.22
C GLU A 216 13.64 -18.54 -1.30
N ASP A 217 14.09 -18.89 -0.09
CA ASP A 217 13.21 -19.45 0.94
C ASP A 217 12.32 -18.37 1.54
N TYR A 218 11.22 -18.82 2.13
CA TYR A 218 10.25 -17.96 2.80
C TYR A 218 9.70 -18.59 4.08
N LYS A 219 9.16 -17.75 4.95
CA LYS A 219 8.43 -18.17 6.15
C LYS A 219 7.15 -17.34 6.33
N ASN A 220 6.07 -18.01 6.70
CA ASN A 220 4.75 -17.40 6.85
C ASN A 220 4.49 -17.01 8.31
N PHE A 221 3.87 -15.85 8.50
CA PHE A 221 3.44 -15.36 9.81
C PHE A 221 2.04 -14.73 9.71
N ARG A 222 1.32 -14.68 10.83
CA ARG A 222 0.03 -13.99 10.96
C ARG A 222 -0.15 -13.43 12.36
N ILE A 223 -0.99 -12.41 12.49
CA ILE A 223 -1.34 -11.80 13.78
C ILE A 223 -2.48 -12.56 14.48
N ASN A 224 -2.48 -12.53 15.80
CA ASN A 224 -3.55 -12.96 16.69
C ASN A 224 -3.85 -11.82 17.67
N ILE A 225 -5.09 -11.34 17.72
CA ILE A 225 -5.50 -10.19 18.55
C ILE A 225 -6.70 -10.60 19.39
N MET A 226 -6.59 -10.40 20.71
CA MET A 226 -7.69 -10.56 21.66
C MET A 226 -8.10 -9.16 22.17
N PRO A 227 -8.98 -8.46 21.44
CA PRO A 227 -9.53 -7.19 21.88
C PRO A 227 -10.58 -7.40 22.98
N ASP A 228 -10.62 -6.48 23.94
CA ASP A 228 -11.61 -6.48 25.04
C ASP A 228 -12.57 -5.29 25.01
N SER A 229 -12.40 -4.43 24.00
CA SER A 229 -13.16 -3.21 23.81
C SER A 229 -13.16 -2.83 22.33
N TYR A 230 -14.09 -1.96 21.93
CA TYR A 230 -14.05 -1.33 20.61
C TYR A 230 -12.90 -0.33 20.51
N GLY A 231 -12.20 -0.33 19.38
CA GLY A 231 -11.02 0.50 19.17
C GLY A 231 -10.25 0.16 17.90
N SER A 232 -9.01 0.63 17.86
CA SER A 232 -8.07 0.35 16.79
C SER A 232 -6.68 0.10 17.36
N ALA A 233 -5.91 -0.70 16.64
CA ALA A 233 -4.51 -0.92 16.92
C ALA A 233 -3.68 -0.67 15.65
N ASP A 234 -2.65 0.14 15.77
CA ASP A 234 -1.56 0.24 14.80
C ASP A 234 -0.37 -0.55 15.38
N TYR A 235 0.18 -1.45 14.57
CA TYR A 235 1.30 -2.31 14.94
C TYR A 235 2.14 -2.64 13.71
N HIS A 236 3.36 -3.11 13.92
CA HIS A 236 4.19 -3.61 12.82
C HIS A 236 5.00 -4.82 13.24
N PHE A 237 5.37 -5.61 12.22
CA PHE A 237 6.42 -6.61 12.37
C PHE A 237 7.76 -5.98 11.99
N GLU A 238 8.70 -6.04 12.91
CA GLU A 238 10.07 -5.58 12.72
C GLU A 238 10.95 -6.81 12.41
N ILE A 239 11.64 -6.79 11.27
CA ILE A 239 12.56 -7.86 10.86
C ILE A 239 13.98 -7.29 10.87
N THR A 240 14.86 -7.96 11.63
CA THR A 240 16.27 -7.59 11.77
C THR A 240 17.19 -8.76 11.46
N SER A 241 18.44 -8.42 11.14
CA SER A 241 19.53 -9.38 10.89
C SER A 241 20.81 -8.83 11.50
N ALA A 242 21.67 -9.70 12.02
CA ALA A 242 23.01 -9.31 12.47
C ALA A 242 23.97 -9.00 11.31
N ASN A 243 23.63 -9.43 10.09
CA ASN A 243 24.42 -9.23 8.88
C ASN A 243 23.98 -8.00 8.06
N SER A 244 22.96 -7.28 8.54
CA SER A 244 22.41 -6.11 7.88
C SER A 244 22.20 -4.96 8.86
N ASP A 245 22.47 -3.73 8.41
CA ASP A 245 22.23 -2.51 9.20
C ASP A 245 20.82 -1.94 9.02
N TYR A 246 20.00 -2.47 8.09
CA TYR A 246 18.62 -2.01 7.91
C TYR A 246 17.64 -2.82 8.76
N VAL A 247 16.60 -2.13 9.20
CA VAL A 247 15.44 -2.68 9.89
C VAL A 247 14.27 -2.70 8.91
N PHE A 248 13.63 -3.85 8.73
CA PHE A 248 12.53 -4.01 7.78
C PHE A 248 11.19 -4.10 8.50
N ASN A 249 10.36 -3.07 8.36
CA ASN A 249 9.10 -2.92 9.08
C ASN A 249 7.91 -3.18 8.17
N ILE A 250 6.96 -3.99 8.62
CA ILE A 250 5.72 -4.31 7.90
C ILE A 250 4.54 -3.81 8.76
N PRO A 251 3.97 -2.64 8.44
CA PRO A 251 2.92 -2.03 9.25
C PRO A 251 1.54 -2.62 8.94
N PHE A 252 0.72 -2.70 9.98
CA PHE A 252 -0.67 -3.14 9.93
C PHE A 252 -1.54 -2.24 10.81
N THR A 253 -2.81 -2.12 10.44
CA THR A 253 -3.85 -1.51 11.27
C THR A 253 -4.97 -2.52 11.45
N TYR A 254 -5.37 -2.78 12.69
CA TYR A 254 -6.59 -3.51 13.00
C TYR A 254 -7.63 -2.58 13.63
N MET A 255 -8.89 -2.74 13.28
CA MET A 255 -9.98 -1.95 13.84
C MET A 255 -11.21 -2.81 14.04
N ASN A 256 -11.82 -2.69 15.22
CA ASN A 256 -13.18 -3.16 15.47
C ASN A 256 -14.06 -1.97 15.85
N VAL A 257 -15.32 -1.99 15.42
CA VAL A 257 -16.24 -0.87 15.65
C VAL A 257 -17.58 -1.36 16.13
N GLU A 258 -18.19 -0.63 17.05
CA GLU A 258 -19.57 -0.87 17.45
C GLU A 258 -20.48 -0.54 16.27
N THR A 259 -21.28 -1.51 15.84
CA THR A 259 -22.25 -1.28 14.79
C THR A 259 -23.62 -1.80 15.22
N ASP A 260 -24.56 -0.88 15.40
CA ASP A 260 -25.93 -1.10 15.89
C ASP A 260 -26.84 -2.00 15.00
N ILE A 261 -26.30 -2.86 14.13
CA ILE A 261 -27.12 -3.65 13.20
C ILE A 261 -26.60 -5.10 13.13
N GLU A 262 -27.49 -6.05 13.46
CA GLU A 262 -27.30 -7.50 13.32
C GLU A 262 -26.66 -7.88 11.98
N ASN A 263 -25.61 -8.69 12.04
CA ASN A 263 -24.83 -9.19 10.91
C ASN A 263 -25.67 -10.13 10.02
N GLU A 264 -26.19 -9.60 8.91
CA GLU A 264 -26.39 -10.40 7.70
C GLU A 264 -25.17 -10.24 6.77
N LEU A 265 -24.47 -11.36 6.56
CA LEU A 265 -23.37 -11.53 5.60
C LEU A 265 -23.70 -10.88 4.25
N LEU A 266 -22.88 -9.91 3.82
CA LEU A 266 -22.94 -9.34 2.48
C LEU A 266 -21.52 -9.11 1.94
N GLN A 267 -20.98 -10.13 1.28
CA GLN A 267 -19.86 -9.98 0.36
C GLN A 267 -20.34 -9.53 -1.04
N ALA A 268 -19.46 -8.75 -1.68
CA ALA A 268 -19.23 -8.65 -3.12
C ALA A 268 -20.37 -8.13 -4.01
N ASN A 269 -20.48 -6.81 -4.20
CA ASN A 269 -21.05 -6.21 -5.44
C ASN A 269 -20.61 -4.75 -5.71
N THR A 270 -19.54 -4.30 -5.05
CA THR A 270 -18.96 -2.96 -5.21
C THR A 270 -17.49 -3.11 -5.59
N HIS A 271 -17.12 -2.62 -6.77
CA HIS A 271 -15.76 -2.76 -7.30
C HIS A 271 -14.82 -1.68 -6.77
N PHE A 272 -15.32 -0.50 -6.43
CA PHE A 272 -14.46 0.66 -6.21
C PHE A 272 -15.09 1.64 -5.23
N VAL A 273 -14.39 1.94 -4.14
CA VAL A 273 -14.71 3.07 -3.26
C VAL A 273 -13.38 3.66 -2.75
N GLN A 274 -12.92 4.74 -3.38
CA GLN A 274 -11.63 5.37 -3.08
C GLN A 274 -11.80 6.88 -2.94
N ASN A 275 -11.06 7.49 -2.03
CA ASN A 275 -10.99 8.94 -1.94
C ASN A 275 -9.68 9.48 -2.54
N PHE A 276 -9.77 10.50 -3.38
CA PHE A 276 -8.61 11.22 -3.92
C PHE A 276 -8.84 12.74 -3.86
N PRO A 277 -7.84 13.52 -3.41
CA PRO A 277 -6.57 13.08 -2.84
C PRO A 277 -6.71 12.42 -1.45
N ASN A 278 -5.82 11.49 -1.12
CA ASN A 278 -5.64 10.96 0.24
C ASN A 278 -4.14 10.80 0.49
N PRO A 279 -3.53 11.53 1.45
CA PRO A 279 -4.12 12.57 2.31
C PRO A 279 -4.62 13.81 1.56
N PHE A 280 -5.50 14.61 2.17
CA PHE A 280 -6.03 15.86 1.58
C PHE A 280 -5.95 17.05 2.54
N GLN A 281 -5.84 18.28 2.01
CA GLN A 281 -5.81 19.53 2.81
C GLN A 281 -7.18 20.22 2.90
N ASN A 282 -7.80 20.49 1.75
CA ASN A 282 -9.05 21.27 1.69
C ASN A 282 -10.27 20.40 1.43
N SER A 283 -10.14 19.44 0.51
CA SER A 283 -11.21 18.53 0.15
C SER A 283 -10.68 17.24 -0.45
N THR A 284 -11.41 16.16 -0.25
CA THR A 284 -11.23 14.89 -0.97
C THR A 284 -12.49 14.55 -1.73
N THR A 285 -12.32 13.91 -2.89
CA THR A 285 -13.42 13.35 -3.66
C THR A 285 -13.47 11.85 -3.43
N ILE A 286 -14.57 11.36 -2.84
CA ILE A 286 -14.84 9.93 -2.69
C ILE A 286 -15.55 9.47 -3.96
N SER A 287 -14.88 8.63 -4.73
CA SER A 287 -15.39 8.00 -5.95
C SER A 287 -15.90 6.61 -5.62
N PHE A 288 -17.08 6.25 -6.11
CA PHE A 288 -17.69 4.94 -5.84
C PHE A 288 -18.51 4.40 -7.01
N SER A 289 -18.55 3.07 -7.14
CA SER A 289 -19.31 2.35 -8.17
C SER A 289 -20.13 1.19 -7.57
N CYS A 290 -21.39 1.05 -7.99
CA CYS A 290 -22.24 -0.09 -7.62
C CYS A 290 -22.94 -0.67 -8.87
N HIS A 291 -22.99 -2.00 -8.99
CA HIS A 291 -23.54 -2.68 -10.18
C HIS A 291 -25.06 -2.78 -10.27
N LYS A 292 -25.79 -2.49 -9.19
CA LYS A 292 -27.26 -2.53 -9.16
C LYS A 292 -27.83 -1.21 -8.67
N GLU A 293 -29.02 -0.87 -9.17
CA GLU A 293 -29.86 0.19 -8.61
C GLU A 293 -30.01 -0.10 -7.11
N THR A 294 -29.36 0.74 -6.31
CA THR A 294 -29.39 0.70 -4.86
C THR A 294 -30.13 1.95 -4.45
N GLU A 295 -31.35 1.76 -3.96
CA GLU A 295 -32.11 2.86 -3.37
C GLU A 295 -31.55 3.15 -1.97
N ASN A 296 -31.63 4.40 -1.53
CA ASN A 296 -31.24 4.84 -0.19
C ASN A 296 -29.75 4.65 0.15
N THR A 297 -28.85 4.79 -0.82
CA THR A 297 -27.41 4.79 -0.52
C THR A 297 -26.98 6.06 0.20
N GLU A 298 -26.13 5.90 1.22
CA GLU A 298 -25.49 6.99 1.93
C GLU A 298 -23.99 6.75 2.10
N ILE A 299 -23.24 7.85 2.18
CA ILE A 299 -21.86 7.84 2.70
C ILE A 299 -21.85 8.62 4.01
N SER A 300 -21.48 7.94 5.10
CA SER A 300 -21.34 8.53 6.43
C SER A 300 -19.85 8.62 6.80
N ILE A 301 -19.42 9.77 7.30
CA ILE A 301 -18.05 10.06 7.73
C ILE A 301 -17.99 10.04 9.24
N TYR A 302 -16.95 9.43 9.80
CA TYR A 302 -16.70 9.26 11.23
C TYR A 302 -15.29 9.73 11.59
N ASN A 303 -15.11 10.25 12.80
CA ASN A 303 -13.77 10.52 13.34
C ASN A 303 -13.17 9.26 13.99
N SER A 304 -11.91 9.36 14.43
CA SER A 304 -11.19 8.28 15.11
C SER A 304 -11.85 7.77 16.41
N LYS A 305 -12.81 8.50 16.97
CA LYS A 305 -13.60 8.09 18.15
C LYS A 305 -14.91 7.41 17.79
N GLY A 306 -15.12 7.06 16.52
CA GLY A 306 -16.37 6.49 16.01
C GLY A 306 -17.53 7.49 15.97
N GLN A 307 -17.31 8.78 16.21
CA GLN A 307 -18.38 9.78 16.18
C GLN A 307 -18.70 10.16 14.74
N LYS A 308 -19.97 10.09 14.36
CA LYS A 308 -20.45 10.51 13.04
C LYS A 308 -20.30 12.02 12.87
N ILE A 309 -19.59 12.41 11.81
CA ILE A 309 -19.21 13.79 11.46
C ILE A 309 -20.11 14.37 10.38
N LYS A 310 -20.39 13.59 9.33
CA LYS A 310 -21.15 14.05 8.16
C LYS A 310 -21.79 12.91 7.42
N THR A 311 -23.04 13.07 6.98
CA THR A 311 -23.71 12.12 6.09
C THR A 311 -24.09 12.75 4.76
N PHE A 312 -23.77 12.03 3.68
CA PHE A 312 -24.23 12.28 2.33
C PHE A 312 -25.31 11.24 1.99
N ALA A 313 -26.58 11.59 2.21
CA ALA A 313 -27.72 10.69 2.04
C ALA A 313 -28.37 10.81 0.65
N ASN A 314 -29.23 9.83 0.31
CA ASN A 314 -30.03 9.79 -0.92
C ASN A 314 -29.19 9.81 -2.21
N LEU A 315 -28.02 9.16 -2.19
CA LEU A 315 -27.14 9.05 -3.34
C LEU A 315 -27.85 8.19 -4.40
N GLN A 316 -28.21 8.81 -5.53
CA GLN A 316 -28.94 8.16 -6.63
C GLN A 316 -27.95 7.44 -7.54
N ILE A 317 -27.82 6.12 -7.42
CA ILE A 317 -26.83 5.33 -8.18
C ILE A 317 -27.36 4.89 -9.56
N ASN A 318 -28.53 5.39 -9.97
CA ASN A 318 -29.31 4.77 -11.04
C ASN A 318 -28.86 5.13 -12.47
N LYS A 319 -27.72 5.83 -12.68
CA LYS A 319 -27.37 6.40 -14.01
C LYS A 319 -25.90 6.47 -14.43
N SER A 320 -24.92 6.11 -13.59
CA SER A 320 -23.50 6.17 -13.98
C SER A 320 -22.65 5.22 -13.14
N PRO A 321 -21.74 4.43 -13.75
CA PRO A 321 -20.85 3.53 -13.02
C PRO A 321 -19.88 4.25 -12.09
N ASN A 322 -19.63 5.55 -12.27
CA ASN A 322 -18.71 6.32 -11.43
C ASN A 322 -19.44 7.49 -10.80
N GLN A 323 -19.78 7.38 -9.51
CA GLN A 323 -20.33 8.47 -8.71
C GLN A 323 -19.22 9.11 -7.88
N GLN A 324 -19.38 10.40 -7.60
CA GLN A 324 -18.42 11.16 -6.82
C GLN A 324 -19.14 12.04 -5.82
N ILE A 325 -18.65 12.05 -4.59
CA ILE A 325 -18.99 13.07 -3.60
C ILE A 325 -17.71 13.78 -3.16
N THR A 326 -17.80 15.07 -2.88
CA THR A 326 -16.67 15.84 -2.34
C THR A 326 -16.93 16.17 -0.89
N TRP A 327 -15.99 15.78 -0.02
CA TRP A 327 -15.97 16.23 1.36
C TRP A 327 -14.93 17.33 1.54
N ASP A 328 -15.35 18.43 2.14
CA ASP A 328 -14.58 19.66 2.34
C ASP A 328 -13.99 19.78 3.75
N GLY A 329 -13.88 18.67 4.49
CA GLY A 329 -13.36 18.66 5.86
C GLY A 329 -14.27 19.39 6.85
N LYS A 330 -15.58 19.44 6.61
CA LYS A 330 -16.56 20.05 7.53
C LYS A 330 -17.55 19.03 8.09
N ASP A 331 -18.03 19.27 9.30
CA ASP A 331 -19.13 18.52 9.92
C ASP A 331 -20.51 18.91 9.34
N GLU A 332 -21.58 18.29 9.84
CA GLU A 332 -22.96 18.61 9.43
C GLU A 332 -23.39 20.05 9.72
N ASN A 333 -22.76 20.72 10.68
CA ASN A 333 -23.03 22.12 11.01
C ASN A 333 -22.22 23.09 10.15
N GLY A 334 -21.44 22.58 9.19
CA GLY A 334 -20.58 23.39 8.32
C GLY A 334 -19.33 23.92 9.04
N LYS A 335 -18.93 23.33 10.17
CA LYS A 335 -17.72 23.69 10.90
C LYS A 335 -16.55 22.82 10.44
N GLN A 336 -15.37 23.42 10.26
CA GLN A 336 -14.15 22.68 9.94
C GLN A 336 -13.84 21.67 11.06
N VAL A 337 -13.57 20.44 10.67
CA VAL A 337 -13.10 19.41 11.59
C VAL A 337 -11.57 19.47 11.71
N SER A 338 -11.05 18.94 12.83
CA SER A 338 -9.61 18.96 13.08
C SER A 338 -8.86 18.08 12.06
N PRO A 339 -7.61 18.40 11.69
CA PRO A 339 -6.75 17.47 11.00
C PRO A 339 -6.65 16.14 11.77
N GLY A 340 -6.60 15.02 11.06
CA GLY A 340 -6.60 13.69 11.66
C GLY A 340 -7.17 12.60 10.76
N ILE A 341 -7.32 11.42 11.36
CA ILE A 341 -7.85 10.23 10.70
C ILE A 341 -9.38 10.26 10.75
N TYR A 342 -9.98 9.96 9.59
CA TYR A 342 -11.41 9.80 9.44
C TYR A 342 -11.70 8.50 8.70
N LEU A 343 -12.88 7.95 8.95
CA LEU A 343 -13.42 6.80 8.24
C LEU A 343 -14.64 7.25 7.46
N TYR A 344 -14.81 6.77 6.24
CA TYR A 344 -16.09 6.90 5.55
C TYR A 344 -16.68 5.51 5.30
N LYS A 345 -17.99 5.42 5.48
CA LYS A 345 -18.79 4.22 5.34
C LYS A 345 -19.81 4.43 4.23
N LEU A 346 -19.67 3.70 3.12
CA LEU A 346 -20.73 3.54 2.13
C LEU A 346 -21.73 2.51 2.64
N SER A 347 -23.00 2.90 2.77
CA SER A 347 -24.10 2.02 3.19
C SER A 347 -25.20 2.04 2.13
N GLY A 348 -25.61 0.87 1.65
CA GLY A 348 -26.78 0.68 0.79
C GLY A 348 -27.46 -0.65 1.10
N GLU A 349 -28.58 -0.94 0.42
CA GLU A 349 -29.42 -2.12 0.69
C GLU A 349 -28.63 -3.44 0.75
N ASN A 350 -27.58 -3.59 -0.06
CA ASN A 350 -26.74 -4.79 -0.13
C ASN A 350 -25.24 -4.46 -0.15
N THR A 351 -24.83 -3.33 0.43
CA THR A 351 -23.43 -2.87 0.32
C THR A 351 -23.01 -2.16 1.58
N ARG A 352 -21.87 -2.60 2.12
CA ARG A 352 -21.21 -1.97 3.25
C ARG A 352 -19.71 -1.94 3.02
N ILE A 353 -19.16 -0.76 2.75
CA ILE A 353 -17.71 -0.55 2.61
C ILE A 353 -17.27 0.52 3.59
N ILE A 354 -16.17 0.28 4.29
CA ILE A 354 -15.50 1.25 5.15
C ILE A 354 -14.08 1.46 4.63
N LYS A 355 -13.65 2.71 4.51
CA LYS A 355 -12.29 3.09 4.09
C LYS A 355 -11.79 4.29 4.90
N LYS A 356 -10.46 4.41 5.02
CA LYS A 356 -9.76 5.43 5.82
C LYS A 356 -9.35 6.63 4.96
N MET A 357 -9.43 7.82 5.51
CA MET A 357 -8.94 9.06 4.90
C MET A 357 -8.22 9.95 5.91
N ILE A 358 -7.25 10.72 5.43
CA ILE A 358 -6.40 11.57 6.28
C ILE A 358 -6.58 13.03 5.86
N LEU A 359 -7.06 13.85 6.78
CA LEU A 359 -7.15 15.31 6.63
C LEU A 359 -5.89 15.96 7.21
N LEU A 360 -5.14 16.67 6.38
CA LEU A 360 -3.98 17.48 6.74
C LEU A 360 -4.38 18.90 7.12
N LYS A 361 -3.43 19.63 7.71
CA LYS A 361 -3.60 21.02 8.13
C LYS A 361 -3.44 22.01 6.99
#